data_AF-A0ABC8KVA0-F1
#
_entry.id   AF-A0ABC8KVA0-F1
#
_cell.length_a   1.000
_cell.length_b   1.000
_cell.length_c   1.000
_cell.angle_alpha   90.00
_cell.angle_beta   90.00
_cell.angle_gamma   90.00
#
_symmetry.space_group_name_H-M   'P 1'
#
loop_
_entity.id
_entity.type
_entity.pdbx_description
1 polymer ?
#
loop_
_entity_poly.entity_id
_entity_poly.type
_entity_poly.pdbx_seq_one_letter_code
_entity_poly.pdbx_strand_id
1 'polypeptide(L)'
;MLMQLVEPLDIFLSHDWPVGITDYGDSKALIQQKPYFQEEIKERTLGSKPAAQLLEKLKPRHWFSAHLHCKFAGAVQHRNDDCSGTKFLALDKCGPESEGGPFEVLYDEEWLAITWKFNSIFPLTHTPASFRRHHLHSLYVNAQLLPVDRSFKTL
;
A
#
# COMPACT_ATOMS: atom_id res chain seq x y z
N MET A 1 3.25 -3.28 4.56
CA MET A 1 2.59 -3.10 5.87
C MET A 1 1.09 -2.86 5.70
N LEU A 2 0.65 -1.80 4.99
CA LEU A 2 -0.78 -1.48 4.81
C LEU A 2 -1.63 -2.62 4.19
N MET A 3 -1.04 -3.45 3.32
CA MET A 3 -1.67 -4.65 2.79
C MET A 3 -1.95 -5.75 3.84
N GLN A 4 -1.65 -5.54 5.12
CA GLN A 4 -1.96 -6.48 6.19
C GLN A 4 -3.25 -6.13 6.94
N LEU A 5 -3.82 -4.94 6.71
CA LEU A 5 -5.10 -4.54 7.29
C LEU A 5 -6.23 -5.45 6.79
N VAL A 6 -7.13 -5.77 7.72
CA VAL A 6 -8.30 -6.62 7.51
C VAL A 6 -9.58 -5.91 7.96
N GLU A 7 -9.50 -5.04 8.97
CA GLU A 7 -10.67 -4.34 9.46
C GLU A 7 -11.22 -3.33 8.43
N PRO A 8 -12.56 -3.14 8.37
CA PRO A 8 -13.15 -2.16 7.47
C PRO A 8 -12.68 -0.74 7.78
N LEU A 9 -12.23 -0.01 6.75
CA LEU A 9 -11.76 1.37 6.90
C LEU A 9 -12.86 2.38 6.53
N ASP A 10 -13.08 3.38 7.37
CA ASP A 10 -13.97 4.49 7.05
C ASP A 10 -13.32 5.54 6.14
N ILE A 11 -12.06 5.88 6.43
CA ILE A 11 -11.33 6.95 5.74
C ILE A 11 -9.92 6.45 5.41
N PHE A 12 -9.52 6.64 4.17
CA PHE A 12 -8.15 6.48 3.72
C PHE A 12 -7.61 7.80 3.16
N LEU A 13 -6.39 8.15 3.53
CA LEU A 13 -5.70 9.35 3.05
C LEU A 13 -4.47 8.95 2.24
N SER A 14 -4.32 9.50 1.05
CA SER A 14 -3.10 9.41 0.26
C SER A 14 -2.68 10.78 -0.26
N HIS A 15 -1.40 10.96 -0.57
CA HIS A 15 -0.97 12.15 -1.30
C HIS A 15 -1.37 12.03 -2.78
N ASP A 16 -0.87 10.99 -3.44
CA ASP A 16 -1.13 10.74 -4.85
C ASP A 16 -2.48 10.03 -5.05
N TRP A 17 -3.06 10.25 -6.23
CA TRP A 17 -4.32 9.61 -6.62
C TRP A 17 -4.08 8.15 -6.99
N PRO A 18 -5.03 7.24 -6.77
CA PRO A 18 -4.98 5.90 -7.35
C PRO A 18 -4.99 5.98 -8.89
N VAL A 19 -4.11 5.25 -9.56
CA VAL A 19 -4.15 5.14 -11.03
C VAL A 19 -5.52 4.65 -11.49
N GLY A 20 -6.08 5.31 -12.51
CA GLY A 20 -7.38 4.96 -13.09
C GLY A 20 -8.59 5.48 -12.29
N ILE A 21 -8.38 6.21 -11.19
CA ILE A 21 -9.52 6.77 -10.42
C ILE A 21 -10.37 7.76 -11.25
N THR A 22 -9.77 8.36 -12.28
CA THR A 22 -10.46 9.27 -13.21
C THR A 22 -11.58 8.59 -14.00
N ASP A 23 -11.55 7.26 -14.14
CA ASP A 23 -12.59 6.48 -14.82
C ASP A 23 -13.91 6.45 -14.02
N TYR A 24 -13.86 6.83 -12.74
CA TYR A 24 -14.98 6.79 -11.79
C TYR A 24 -15.60 8.16 -11.50
N GLY A 25 -15.25 9.18 -12.28
CA GLY A 25 -15.77 10.55 -12.15
C GLY A 25 -15.80 11.27 -13.50
N ASP A 26 -15.94 12.60 -13.48
CA ASP A 26 -15.98 13.41 -14.70
C ASP A 26 -14.57 13.70 -15.23
N SER A 27 -13.99 12.72 -15.91
CA SER A 27 -12.68 12.86 -16.57
C SER A 27 -12.69 13.90 -17.69
N LYS A 28 -13.83 14.18 -18.33
CA LYS A 28 -13.93 15.20 -19.37
C LYS A 28 -13.78 16.60 -18.78
N ALA A 29 -14.47 16.91 -17.68
CA ALA A 29 -14.31 18.17 -16.97
C ALA A 29 -12.87 18.33 -16.44
N LEU A 30 -12.27 17.26 -15.92
CA LEU A 30 -10.88 17.27 -15.48
C LEU A 30 -9.91 17.61 -16.63
N ILE A 31 -10.07 16.97 -17.79
CA ILE A 31 -9.24 17.22 -18.99
C ILE A 31 -9.48 18.63 -19.54
N GLN A 32 -10.71 19.15 -19.50
CA GLN A 32 -10.98 20.53 -19.90
C GLN A 32 -10.23 21.54 -19.02
N GLN A 33 -10.13 21.29 -17.71
CA GLN A 33 -9.36 22.14 -16.81
C GLN A 33 -7.84 21.94 -16.95
N LYS A 34 -7.40 20.70 -17.18
CA LYS A 34 -5.99 20.31 -17.27
C LYS A 34 -5.76 19.38 -18.46
N PRO A 35 -5.62 19.93 -19.69
CA PRO A 35 -5.54 19.13 -20.92
C PRO A 35 -4.38 18.12 -20.97
N TYR A 36 -3.27 18.41 -20.28
CA TYR A 36 -2.10 17.54 -20.21
C TYR A 36 -2.38 16.21 -19.51
N PHE A 37 -3.42 16.11 -18.67
CA PHE A 37 -3.84 14.84 -18.08
C PHE A 37 -4.44 13.87 -19.09
N GLN A 38 -4.84 14.34 -20.28
CA GLN A 38 -5.46 13.45 -21.28
C GLN A 38 -4.55 12.28 -21.67
N GLU A 39 -3.27 12.55 -21.89
CA GLU A 39 -2.29 11.51 -22.25
C GLU A 39 -2.00 10.60 -21.06
N GLU A 40 -1.77 11.18 -19.88
CA GLU A 40 -1.48 10.40 -18.67
C GLU A 40 -2.64 9.50 -18.22
N ILE A 41 -3.88 9.95 -18.38
CA ILE A 41 -5.09 9.15 -18.13
C ILE A 41 -5.15 7.99 -19.13
N LYS A 42 -4.94 8.28 -20.42
CA LYS A 42 -4.97 7.28 -21.49
C LYS A 42 -3.89 6.20 -21.30
N GLU A 43 -2.69 6.61 -20.90
CA GLU A 43 -1.56 5.71 -20.66
C GLU A 43 -1.59 5.03 -19.28
N ARG A 44 -2.53 5.40 -18.41
CA ARG A 44 -2.61 4.95 -17.01
C ARG A 44 -1.33 5.22 -16.22
N THR A 45 -0.76 6.40 -16.44
CA THR A 45 0.41 6.91 -15.72
C THR A 45 0.05 7.99 -14.70
N LEU A 46 -1.14 8.58 -14.79
CA LEU A 46 -1.64 9.54 -13.80
C LEU A 46 -1.91 8.85 -12.45
N GLY A 47 -1.10 9.17 -11.44
CA GLY A 47 -1.26 8.69 -10.07
C GLY A 47 -0.36 7.51 -9.69
N SER A 48 -0.72 6.82 -8.61
CA SER A 48 0.07 5.77 -7.95
C SER A 48 -0.55 4.38 -8.12
N LYS A 49 0.23 3.44 -8.68
CA LYS A 49 -0.17 2.03 -8.82
C LYS A 49 -0.34 1.33 -7.45
N PRO A 50 0.57 1.50 -6.47
CA PRO A 50 0.35 0.98 -5.11
C PRO A 50 -0.94 1.50 -4.46
N ALA A 51 -1.29 2.77 -4.68
CA ALA A 51 -2.54 3.34 -4.17
C ALA A 51 -3.77 2.65 -4.78
N ALA A 52 -3.75 2.34 -6.08
CA ALA A 52 -4.81 1.58 -6.74
C ALA A 52 -4.96 0.17 -6.15
N GLN A 53 -3.85 -0.53 -5.88
CA GLN A 53 -3.88 -1.84 -5.23
C GLN A 53 -4.46 -1.77 -3.80
N LEU A 54 -4.13 -0.71 -3.06
CA LEU A 54 -4.68 -0.47 -1.73
C LEU A 54 -6.17 -0.17 -1.78
N LEU A 55 -6.62 0.64 -2.74
CA LEU A 55 -8.04 0.95 -2.94
C LEU A 55 -8.86 -0.32 -3.23
N GLU A 56 -8.36 -1.21 -4.09
CA GLU A 56 -9.01 -2.47 -4.43
C GLU A 56 -9.07 -3.44 -3.24
N LYS A 57 -7.99 -3.52 -2.44
CA LYS A 57 -7.94 -4.40 -1.27
C LYS A 57 -8.79 -3.87 -0.11
N LEU A 58 -8.57 -2.62 0.28
CA LEU A 58 -9.06 -2.06 1.54
C LEU A 58 -10.48 -1.51 1.42
N LYS A 59 -10.90 -1.10 0.22
CA LYS A 59 -12.25 -0.60 -0.09
C LYS A 59 -12.83 0.36 0.96
N PRO A 60 -12.10 1.41 1.36
CA PRO A 60 -12.56 2.31 2.41
C PRO A 60 -13.85 3.03 2.00
N ARG A 61 -14.66 3.50 2.95
CA ARG A 61 -15.87 4.27 2.62
C ARG A 61 -15.54 5.60 1.94
N HIS A 62 -14.48 6.27 2.39
CA HIS A 62 -13.98 7.51 1.82
C HIS A 62 -12.48 7.42 1.52
N TRP A 63 -12.08 7.97 0.38
CA TRP A 63 -10.69 8.10 0.00
C TRP A 63 -10.39 9.56 -0.36
N PHE A 64 -9.43 10.17 0.32
CA PHE A 64 -8.99 11.52 0.02
C PHE A 64 -7.58 11.53 -0.57
N SER A 65 -7.40 12.29 -1.63
CA SER A 65 -6.08 12.52 -2.24
C SER A 65 -5.81 14.00 -2.47
N ALA A 66 -4.54 14.35 -2.68
CA ALA A 66 -4.08 15.70 -2.96
C ALA A 66 -3.18 15.70 -4.21
N HIS A 67 -2.06 16.42 -4.16
CA HIS A 67 -1.00 16.50 -5.18
C HIS A 67 -1.32 17.25 -6.47
N LEU A 68 -2.44 16.94 -7.13
CA LEU A 68 -2.68 17.40 -8.51
C LEU A 68 -3.25 18.82 -8.62
N HIS A 69 -3.44 19.51 -7.49
CA HIS A 69 -3.95 20.88 -7.39
C HIS A 69 -5.22 21.09 -8.25
N CYS A 70 -6.16 20.15 -8.13
CA CYS A 70 -7.49 20.24 -8.72
C CYS A 70 -8.48 19.48 -7.86
N LYS A 71 -9.74 19.92 -7.93
CA LYS A 71 -10.87 19.23 -7.31
C LYS A 71 -11.37 18.17 -8.26
N PHE A 72 -11.56 16.97 -7.75
CA PHE A 72 -12.17 15.86 -8.49
C PHE A 72 -12.92 14.98 -7.52
N ALA A 73 -14.08 14.50 -7.95
CA ALA A 73 -14.89 13.57 -7.19
C ALA A 73 -15.15 12.34 -8.04
N GLY A 74 -15.01 11.17 -7.43
CA GLY A 74 -15.30 9.89 -8.07
C GLY A 74 -16.03 8.95 -7.11
N ALA A 75 -16.73 7.97 -7.66
CA ALA A 75 -17.41 6.93 -6.90
C ALA A 75 -17.04 5.56 -7.45
N VAL A 76 -16.34 4.77 -6.64
CA VAL A 76 -15.88 3.43 -7.03
C VAL A 76 -16.85 2.40 -6.46
N GLN A 77 -17.58 1.72 -7.33
CA GLN A 77 -18.47 0.63 -6.94
C GLN A 77 -17.66 -0.68 -6.89
N HIS A 78 -17.63 -1.33 -5.74
CA HIS A 78 -16.95 -2.61 -5.58
C HIS A 78 -17.90 -3.76 -5.93
N ARG A 79 -17.51 -4.62 -6.88
CA ARG A 79 -18.38 -5.62 -7.57
C ARG A 79 -19.09 -6.64 -6.65
N ASN A 80 -18.61 -6.84 -5.43
CA ASN A 80 -19.05 -7.93 -4.56
C ASN A 80 -19.83 -7.46 -3.32
N ASP A 81 -20.08 -6.16 -3.17
CA ASP A 81 -20.73 -5.60 -2.00
C ASP A 81 -21.85 -4.63 -2.43
N ASP A 82 -23.11 -5.02 -2.20
CA ASP A 82 -24.30 -4.33 -2.72
C ASP A 82 -24.47 -2.89 -2.19
N CYS A 83 -23.67 -2.47 -1.19
CA CYS A 83 -23.82 -1.16 -0.51
C CYS A 83 -22.51 -0.42 -0.19
N SER A 84 -21.31 -0.96 -0.45
CA SER A 84 -20.05 -0.31 -0.03
C SER A 84 -19.24 0.15 -1.23
N GLY A 85 -19.63 1.30 -1.81
CA GLY A 85 -18.79 2.03 -2.74
C GLY A 85 -17.83 2.97 -2.01
N THR A 86 -16.65 3.19 -2.57
CA THR A 86 -15.69 4.19 -2.07
C THR A 86 -15.98 5.55 -2.70
N LYS A 87 -16.19 6.58 -1.86
CA LYS A 87 -16.27 7.97 -2.31
C LYS A 87 -14.86 8.56 -2.37
N PHE A 88 -14.40 8.88 -3.58
CA PHE A 88 -13.11 9.50 -3.81
C PHE A 88 -13.24 11.01 -3.90
N LEU A 89 -12.39 11.74 -3.18
CA LEU A 89 -12.31 13.19 -3.21
C LEU A 89 -10.87 13.64 -3.31
N ALA A 90 -10.54 14.32 -4.41
CA ALA A 90 -9.30 15.04 -4.55
C ALA A 90 -9.47 16.47 -4.02
N LEU A 91 -8.65 16.80 -3.04
CA LEU A 91 -8.64 18.10 -2.40
C LEU A 91 -7.65 19.02 -3.12
N ASP A 92 -8.07 20.27 -3.28
CA ASP A 92 -7.17 21.34 -3.70
C ASP A 92 -6.43 21.91 -2.49
N LYS A 93 -5.53 22.88 -2.71
CA LYS A 93 -4.77 23.55 -1.65
C LYS A 93 -5.71 24.01 -0.52
N CYS A 94 -5.38 23.62 0.70
CA CYS A 94 -6.16 23.95 1.89
C CYS A 94 -6.33 25.48 2.02
N GLY A 95 -7.56 25.92 2.32
CA GLY A 95 -7.86 27.29 2.73
C GLY A 95 -7.56 27.50 4.22
N PRO A 96 -7.75 28.73 4.75
CA PRO A 96 -7.53 29.02 6.16
C PRO A 96 -8.37 28.12 7.08
N GLU A 97 -7.80 27.79 8.23
CA GLU A 97 -8.27 26.78 9.19
C GLU A 97 -9.71 27.03 9.64
N SER A 98 -10.56 26.00 9.58
CA SER A 98 -11.83 26.01 10.29
C SER A 98 -11.58 25.71 11.77
N GLU A 99 -12.25 26.43 12.67
CA GLU A 99 -12.28 26.18 14.12
C GLU A 99 -12.46 24.68 14.41
N GLY A 100 -11.37 24.00 14.78
CA GLY A 100 -11.37 22.58 15.09
C GLY A 100 -11.97 22.33 16.47
N GLY A 101 -12.88 21.36 16.58
CA GLY A 101 -13.37 20.87 17.87
C GLY A 101 -12.28 20.15 18.67
N PRO A 102 -12.50 19.88 19.96
CA PRO A 102 -11.58 19.05 20.74
C PRO A 102 -11.67 17.61 20.23
N PHE A 103 -10.68 17.18 19.45
CA PHE A 103 -10.53 15.81 18.97
C PHE A 103 -9.33 15.16 19.66
N GLU A 104 -9.53 13.98 20.26
CA GLU A 104 -8.45 13.14 20.76
C GLU A 104 -8.09 12.10 19.70
N VAL A 105 -6.80 11.93 19.41
CA VAL A 105 -6.30 10.95 18.45
C VAL A 105 -5.74 9.75 19.22
N LEU A 106 -6.28 8.56 18.95
CA LEU A 106 -5.81 7.30 19.52
C LEU A 106 -5.18 6.43 18.43
N TYR A 107 -4.24 5.58 18.83
CA TYR A 107 -3.68 4.57 17.94
C TYR A 107 -4.64 3.40 17.77
N ASP A 108 -4.74 2.93 16.55
CA ASP A 108 -5.49 1.72 16.20
C ASP A 108 -4.72 0.45 16.62
N GLU A 109 -5.41 -0.52 17.20
CA GLU A 109 -4.80 -1.75 17.72
C GLU A 109 -4.27 -2.65 16.59
N GLU A 110 -4.98 -2.77 15.47
CA GLU A 110 -4.53 -3.53 14.30
C GLU A 110 -3.26 -2.89 13.71
N TRP A 111 -3.22 -1.56 13.62
CA TRP A 111 -2.06 -0.83 13.17
C TRP A 111 -0.85 -1.00 14.09
N LEU A 112 -1.06 -0.97 15.41
CA LEU A 112 0.01 -1.26 16.38
C LEU A 112 0.52 -2.69 16.24
N ALA A 113 -0.36 -3.68 16.06
CA ALA A 113 0.03 -5.07 15.87
C ALA A 113 0.84 -5.26 14.57
N ILE A 114 0.41 -4.64 13.46
CA ILE A 114 1.13 -4.65 12.19
C ILE A 114 2.49 -3.97 12.36
N THR A 115 2.55 -2.74 12.86
CA THR A 115 3.82 -2.00 12.98
C THR A 115 4.80 -2.73 13.90
N TRP A 116 4.32 -3.29 15.02
CA TRP A 116 5.15 -4.10 15.92
C TRP A 116 5.71 -5.34 15.21
N LYS A 117 4.89 -6.07 14.44
CA LYS A 117 5.34 -7.23 13.68
C LYS A 117 6.46 -6.91 12.68
N PHE A 118 6.47 -5.70 12.12
CA PHE A 118 7.49 -5.25 11.17
C PHE A 118 8.66 -4.49 11.81
N ASN A 119 8.67 -4.29 13.13
CA ASN A 119 9.71 -3.55 13.84
C ASN A 119 11.12 -4.15 13.63
N SER A 120 11.25 -5.46 13.42
CA SER A 120 12.56 -6.09 13.12
C SER A 120 13.14 -5.68 11.76
N ILE A 121 12.28 -5.29 10.82
CA ILE A 121 12.66 -4.86 9.46
C ILE A 121 12.89 -3.34 9.44
N PHE A 122 12.16 -2.59 10.27
CA PHE A 122 12.25 -1.14 10.39
C PHE A 122 12.42 -0.74 11.86
N PRO A 123 13.61 -0.97 12.45
CA PRO A 123 13.83 -0.65 13.86
C PRO A 123 13.76 0.86 14.07
N LEU A 124 12.99 1.27 15.09
CA LEU A 124 12.82 2.68 15.46
C LEU A 124 14.08 3.31 16.07
N THR A 125 15.06 2.50 16.49
CA THR A 125 16.33 2.97 17.01
C THR A 125 17.41 2.84 15.96
N HIS A 126 18.24 3.88 15.82
CA HIS A 126 19.45 3.88 14.98
C HIS A 126 20.58 3.03 15.61
N THR A 127 20.22 1.91 16.25
CA THR A 127 21.16 0.84 16.54
C THR A 127 21.46 0.20 15.20
N PRO A 128 22.73 0.09 14.77
CA PRO A 128 23.05 -0.67 13.57
C PRO A 128 22.36 -2.01 13.69
N ALA A 129 21.61 -2.43 12.66
CA ALA A 129 21.08 -3.78 12.61
C ALA A 129 22.28 -4.70 12.83
N SER A 130 22.36 -5.31 14.01
CA SER A 130 23.35 -6.33 14.27
C SER A 130 22.90 -7.52 13.45
N PHE A 131 23.33 -7.56 12.20
CA PHE A 131 23.48 -8.82 11.49
C PHE A 131 24.54 -9.60 12.27
N ARG A 132 24.13 -10.19 13.41
CA ARG A 132 24.76 -11.42 13.84
C ARG A 132 24.49 -12.38 12.71
N ARG A 133 25.53 -12.55 11.89
CA ARG A 133 25.71 -13.63 10.94
C ARG A 133 25.39 -14.90 11.71
N HIS A 134 24.15 -15.37 11.63
CA HIS A 134 23.84 -16.71 12.09
C HIS A 134 24.76 -17.61 11.29
N HIS A 135 25.65 -18.26 12.04
CA HIS A 135 26.60 -19.21 11.52
C HIS A 135 25.78 -20.31 10.82
N LEU A 136 25.65 -20.20 9.50
CA LEU A 136 25.26 -21.32 8.66
C LEU A 136 26.43 -22.30 8.67
N HIS A 137 26.58 -23.04 9.76
CA HIS A 137 27.34 -24.26 9.78
C HIS A 137 26.59 -25.27 10.63
N SER A 138 26.41 -26.46 10.05
CA SER A 138 25.78 -27.64 10.61
C SER A 138 24.26 -27.77 10.45
N LEU A 139 23.80 -27.96 9.21
CA LEU A 139 22.92 -29.11 8.88
C LEU A 139 23.28 -29.79 7.53
N TYR A 140 24.48 -29.55 7.00
CA TYR A 140 25.05 -30.36 5.90
C TYR A 140 26.06 -31.38 6.45
N VAL A 141 25.72 -32.05 7.54
CA VAL A 141 26.45 -33.23 8.03
C VAL A 141 25.41 -34.27 8.45
N ASN A 142 24.67 -34.80 7.47
CA ASN A 142 23.94 -36.06 7.61
C ASN A 142 23.64 -36.72 6.24
N ALA A 143 24.55 -36.56 5.28
CA ALA A 143 24.48 -37.26 3.99
C ALA A 143 25.88 -37.68 3.54
N GLN A 144 26.65 -38.35 4.42
CA GLN A 144 27.92 -38.96 4.02
C GLN A 144 28.35 -40.07 4.98
N LEU A 145 27.50 -41.07 5.18
CA LEU A 145 27.92 -42.40 5.64
C LEU A 145 27.06 -43.47 4.93
N LEU A 146 27.40 -43.74 3.67
CA LEU A 146 27.19 -45.05 3.07
C LEU A 146 28.53 -45.51 2.50
N PRO A 147 29.09 -46.65 2.95
CA PRO A 147 30.37 -47.13 2.46
C PRO A 147 30.22 -47.63 1.02
N VAL A 148 31.01 -47.06 0.11
CA VAL A 148 31.21 -47.58 -1.24
C VAL A 148 32.34 -48.60 -1.19
N ASP A 149 31.98 -49.86 -1.36
CA ASP A 149 32.89 -50.98 -1.57
C ASP A 149 33.73 -50.76 -2.85
N ARG A 150 35.05 -50.76 -2.70
CA ARG A 150 36.02 -50.70 -3.79
C ARG A 150 36.73 -52.06 -3.85
N SER A 151 36.27 -52.91 -4.76
CA SER A 151 37.09 -53.96 -5.34
C SER A 151 37.37 -53.63 -6.80
N PHE A 152 38.60 -53.19 -7.09
CA PHE A 152 39.18 -53.24 -8.43
C PHE A 152 40.20 -54.40 -8.43
N LYS A 153 39.95 -55.43 -9.25
CA LYS A 153 41.01 -56.33 -9.73
C LYS A 153 41.56 -55.72 -11.02
N THR A 154 42.88 -55.70 -11.14
CA THR A 154 43.61 -55.44 -12.38
C THR A 154 44.11 -56.78 -12.93
N LEU A 155 44.14 -56.84 -14.27
CA LEU A 155 44.41 -57.97 -15.19
C LEU A 155 43.16 -58.76 -15.59
#